data_AF-A0A0K3A280-F1
#
_entry.id   AF-A0A0K3A280-F1
#
_cell.length_a   1.000
_cell.length_b   1.000
_cell.length_c   1.000
_cell.angle_alpha   90.00
_cell.angle_beta   90.00
_cell.angle_gamma   90.00
#
_symmetry.space_group_name_H-M   'P 1'
#
loop_
_entity.id
_entity.type
_entity.pdbx_description
1 polymer ?
#
loop_
_entity_poly.entity_id
_entity_poly.type
_entity_poly.pdbx_seq_one_letter_code
_entity_poly.pdbx_strand_id
1 'polypeptide(L)'
;MQTLAQSLEPARVRLLSDLREQHPEIADRLTDGAFNGGSIYVDPGRDSARVAVDANHAATLDATRTRNGNEVANNDLLLGQGGDDTLIGGRGDDVLIGGEGRDVLRGGVGSDTYVVGDGDVVQDADRNGQIFWSGHRLTGGMRQAEDPDGVFRSADGQHTYRLQGADLLIGNEQGQTVTVKDYHPGSLGIELGEARVRNDTGATELNVNQQQGQPDRVGPDNPAHPNHAMLLQIRDGVQRLGNQTGVPFDENSERLCRSLLAACKDNRDQYPDVSGYSMSGNALTRVDHVVAGPERIFAVQGALNDPAQLRAHVPVQEAMQTPIEQSDAKLGVANQAISQELALAQQREMSRSQAPSIG
;
A
#
# COMPACT_ATOMS: atom_id res chain seq x y z
N MET A 1 -16.60 -33.95 20.74
CA MET A 1 -15.99 -34.26 19.43
C MET A 1 -15.11 -33.08 19.06
N GLN A 2 -13.84 -33.31 18.71
CA GLN A 2 -13.05 -32.27 18.06
C GLN A 2 -13.66 -32.00 16.68
N THR A 3 -13.74 -30.73 16.28
CA THR A 3 -14.12 -30.38 14.91
C THR A 3 -12.95 -30.71 13.97
N LEU A 4 -13.24 -30.92 12.68
CA LEU A 4 -12.19 -31.14 11.67
C LEU A 4 -11.16 -30.00 11.68
N ALA A 5 -11.60 -28.76 11.86
CA ALA A 5 -10.73 -27.59 12.01
C ALA A 5 -9.79 -27.71 13.22
N GLN A 6 -10.29 -28.15 14.38
CA GLN A 6 -9.47 -28.37 15.58
C GLN A 6 -8.45 -29.49 15.39
N SER A 7 -8.76 -30.50 14.60
CA SER A 7 -7.84 -31.61 14.32
C SER A 7 -6.74 -31.25 13.32
N LEU A 8 -6.97 -30.26 12.43
CA LEU A 8 -5.98 -29.78 11.46
C LEU A 8 -5.08 -28.65 11.98
N GLU A 9 -5.42 -28.08 13.13
CA GLU A 9 -4.71 -26.95 13.72
C GLU A 9 -3.18 -27.16 13.88
N PRO A 10 -2.68 -28.32 14.34
CA PRO A 10 -1.23 -28.54 14.44
C PRO A 10 -0.52 -28.52 13.08
N ALA A 11 -1.17 -29.04 12.03
CA ALA A 11 -0.62 -29.03 10.68
C ALA A 11 -0.58 -27.62 10.11
N ARG A 12 -1.63 -26.83 10.35
CA ARG A 12 -1.70 -25.42 9.95
C ARG A 12 -0.59 -24.58 10.59
N VAL A 13 -0.45 -24.68 11.91
CA VAL A 13 0.60 -23.93 12.65
C VAL A 13 1.99 -24.33 12.15
N ARG A 14 2.21 -25.63 11.88
CA ARG A 14 3.48 -26.09 11.33
C ARG A 14 3.74 -25.53 9.93
N LEU A 15 2.76 -25.58 9.04
CA LEU A 15 2.86 -25.00 7.69
C LEU A 15 3.21 -23.52 7.73
N LEU A 16 2.51 -22.72 8.55
CA LEU A 16 2.79 -21.29 8.68
C LEU A 16 4.17 -21.03 9.29
N SER A 17 4.63 -21.87 10.22
CA SER A 17 6.00 -21.80 10.73
C SER A 17 7.03 -22.04 9.64
N ASP A 18 6.85 -23.08 8.84
CA ASP A 18 7.79 -23.45 7.77
C ASP A 18 7.81 -22.37 6.68
N LEU A 19 6.66 -21.78 6.33
CA LEU A 19 6.59 -20.68 5.38
C LEU A 19 7.26 -19.40 5.90
N ARG A 20 7.16 -19.09 7.20
CA ARG A 20 7.89 -17.95 7.79
C ARG A 20 9.41 -18.15 7.78
N GLU A 21 9.87 -19.40 7.87
CA GLU A 21 11.29 -19.75 7.74
C GLU A 21 11.77 -19.64 6.29
N GLN A 22 10.94 -20.05 5.33
CA GLN A 22 11.24 -19.98 3.89
C GLN A 22 11.15 -18.57 3.33
N HIS A 23 10.18 -17.79 3.82
CA HIS A 23 9.84 -16.45 3.36
C HIS A 23 9.85 -15.45 4.52
N PRO A 24 11.02 -15.15 5.10
CA PRO A 24 11.14 -14.20 6.21
C PRO A 24 10.64 -12.80 5.85
N GLU A 25 10.69 -12.42 4.57
CA GLU A 25 10.26 -11.13 4.02
C GLU A 25 8.75 -10.86 4.17
N ILE A 26 7.93 -11.91 4.31
CA ILE A 26 6.47 -11.82 4.51
C ILE A 26 6.01 -12.49 5.81
N ALA A 27 6.93 -12.79 6.73
CA ALA A 27 6.61 -13.52 7.95
C ALA A 27 5.56 -12.83 8.84
N ASP A 28 5.50 -11.49 8.78
CA ASP A 28 4.51 -10.68 9.49
C ASP A 28 3.11 -10.76 8.88
N ARG A 29 2.98 -11.14 7.60
CA ARG A 29 1.71 -11.38 6.91
C ARG A 29 1.16 -12.77 7.22
N LEU A 30 2.05 -13.75 7.39
CA LEU A 30 1.74 -15.15 7.67
C LEU A 30 1.24 -15.40 9.10
N THR A 31 0.32 -14.61 9.66
CA THR A 31 -0.12 -14.77 11.07
C THR A 31 -1.17 -15.88 11.24
N ASP A 32 -1.18 -16.51 12.41
CA ASP A 32 -2.15 -17.56 12.73
C ASP A 32 -3.62 -17.06 12.71
N GLY A 33 -3.83 -15.75 12.90
CA GLY A 33 -5.16 -15.12 12.84
C GLY A 33 -5.59 -14.73 11.43
N ALA A 34 -4.63 -14.51 10.51
CA ALA A 34 -4.92 -14.15 9.11
C ALA A 34 -5.43 -15.35 8.31
N PHE A 35 -4.91 -16.55 8.57
CA PHE A 35 -5.22 -17.76 7.78
C PHE A 35 -5.83 -18.85 8.65
N ASN A 36 -7.16 -18.85 8.76
CA ASN A 36 -7.88 -20.03 9.28
C ASN A 36 -7.84 -21.16 8.23
N GLY A 37 -8.05 -22.42 8.63
CA GLY A 37 -7.92 -23.57 7.72
C GLY A 37 -8.84 -23.57 6.49
N GLY A 38 -9.82 -22.66 6.39
CA GLY A 38 -10.65 -22.44 5.21
C GLY A 38 -10.06 -21.45 4.20
N SER A 39 -8.92 -20.82 4.51
CA SER A 39 -8.27 -19.77 3.73
C SER A 39 -6.89 -20.16 3.18
N ILE A 40 -6.59 -21.46 3.10
CA ILE A 40 -5.29 -21.95 2.61
C ILE A 40 -5.55 -22.87 1.41
N TYR A 41 -5.03 -22.47 0.26
CA TYR A 41 -5.09 -23.19 -1.00
C TYR A 41 -3.68 -23.60 -1.37
N VAL A 42 -3.50 -24.88 -1.62
CA VAL A 42 -2.19 -25.46 -1.93
C VAL A 42 -2.37 -26.30 -3.17
N ASP A 43 -1.54 -26.11 -4.17
CA ASP A 43 -1.42 -27.09 -5.25
C ASP A 43 -1.00 -28.42 -4.61
N PRO A 44 -1.77 -29.50 -4.80
CA PRO A 44 -1.42 -30.81 -4.24
C PRO A 44 -0.22 -31.48 -4.95
N GLY A 45 0.72 -30.73 -5.52
CA GLY A 45 1.79 -31.16 -6.41
C GLY A 45 2.51 -32.48 -6.02
N ARG A 46 2.84 -33.26 -7.05
CA ARG A 46 3.70 -34.47 -7.13
C ARG A 46 3.33 -35.75 -6.34
N ASP A 47 2.56 -35.70 -5.25
CA ASP A 47 2.37 -36.89 -4.38
C ASP A 47 1.16 -37.78 -4.72
N SER A 48 0.39 -37.42 -5.76
CA SER A 48 -0.67 -38.26 -6.29
C SER A 48 -0.07 -39.35 -7.20
N ALA A 49 0.20 -40.53 -6.64
CA ALA A 49 0.75 -41.73 -7.33
C ALA A 49 -0.04 -42.23 -8.57
N ARG A 50 -1.05 -41.49 -9.05
CA ARG A 50 -1.94 -41.83 -10.18
C ARG A 50 -1.83 -40.88 -11.38
N VAL A 51 -1.11 -39.77 -11.27
CA VAL A 51 -0.90 -38.80 -12.37
C VAL A 51 0.60 -38.64 -12.57
N ALA A 52 1.09 -38.82 -13.80
CA ALA A 52 2.47 -38.48 -14.12
C ALA A 52 2.59 -36.95 -14.03
N VAL A 53 3.00 -36.45 -12.87
CA VAL A 53 3.25 -35.03 -12.63
C VAL A 53 4.60 -34.73 -13.27
N ASP A 54 4.60 -34.48 -14.59
CA ASP A 54 5.78 -34.00 -15.29
C ASP A 54 5.96 -32.49 -15.06
N ALA A 55 7.04 -31.92 -15.61
CA ALA A 55 7.39 -30.52 -15.43
C ALA A 55 6.35 -29.52 -16.02
N ASN A 56 5.24 -29.99 -16.58
CA ASN A 56 4.15 -29.17 -17.11
C ASN A 56 2.86 -29.30 -16.29
N HIS A 57 2.92 -29.81 -15.06
CA HIS A 57 1.77 -29.70 -14.14
C HIS A 57 1.41 -28.22 -13.96
N ALA A 58 0.12 -27.94 -13.90
CA ALA A 58 -0.42 -26.60 -13.80
C ALA A 58 -1.73 -26.68 -13.02
N ALA A 59 -1.77 -26.03 -11.87
CA ALA A 59 -2.92 -25.88 -11.02
C ALA A 59 -3.62 -24.55 -11.28
N THR A 60 -4.92 -24.52 -11.05
CA THR A 60 -5.66 -23.26 -10.89
C THR A 60 -6.21 -23.24 -9.47
N LEU A 61 -5.64 -22.36 -8.65
CA LEU A 61 -6.08 -22.11 -7.29
C LEU A 61 -6.95 -20.86 -7.30
N ASP A 62 -8.25 -21.05 -7.10
CA ASP A 62 -9.23 -19.96 -7.08
C ASP A 62 -9.86 -19.85 -5.69
N ALA A 63 -9.48 -18.79 -4.99
CA ALA A 63 -9.96 -18.47 -3.64
C ALA A 63 -11.20 -17.57 -3.64
N THR A 64 -11.73 -17.19 -4.81
CA THR A 64 -12.91 -16.34 -4.91
C THR A 64 -14.11 -17.00 -4.22
N ARG A 65 -14.71 -16.27 -3.28
CA ARG A 65 -15.90 -16.76 -2.55
C ARG A 65 -17.07 -15.85 -2.82
N THR A 66 -18.20 -16.44 -3.18
CA THR A 66 -19.46 -15.71 -3.34
C THR A 66 -20.47 -16.11 -2.29
N ARG A 67 -21.14 -15.11 -1.70
CA ARG A 67 -22.28 -15.29 -0.80
C ARG A 67 -23.46 -14.48 -1.33
N ASN A 68 -24.55 -15.18 -1.66
CA ASN A 68 -25.74 -14.59 -2.27
C ASN A 68 -25.45 -13.81 -3.57
N GLY A 69 -24.51 -14.29 -4.38
CA GLY A 69 -24.13 -13.66 -5.65
C GLY A 69 -23.16 -12.47 -5.53
N ASN A 70 -22.76 -12.09 -4.32
CA ASN A 70 -21.71 -11.09 -4.10
C ASN A 70 -20.44 -11.76 -3.62
N GLU A 71 -19.31 -11.34 -4.15
CA GLU A 71 -18.01 -11.80 -3.65
C GLU A 71 -17.77 -11.26 -2.23
N VAL A 72 -17.25 -12.11 -1.35
CA VAL A 72 -16.97 -11.77 0.04
C VAL A 72 -15.46 -11.61 0.24
N ALA A 73 -15.08 -10.60 1.00
CA ALA A 73 -13.68 -10.38 1.34
C ALA A 73 -13.21 -11.41 2.37
N ASN A 74 -12.07 -12.03 2.11
CA ASN A 74 -11.37 -12.93 3.01
C ASN A 74 -9.89 -12.94 2.64
N ASN A 75 -9.00 -13.03 3.62
CA ASN A 75 -7.57 -13.08 3.35
C ASN A 75 -7.16 -14.53 3.13
N ASP A 76 -6.60 -14.81 1.97
CA ASP A 76 -6.28 -16.16 1.50
C ASP A 76 -4.78 -16.35 1.26
N LEU A 77 -4.30 -17.54 1.57
CA LEU A 77 -2.93 -17.99 1.29
C LEU A 77 -2.98 -19.00 0.16
N LEU A 78 -2.39 -18.66 -0.98
CA LEU A 78 -2.33 -19.49 -2.17
C LEU A 78 -0.88 -19.91 -2.44
N LEU A 79 -0.65 -21.22 -2.57
CA LEU A 79 0.67 -21.82 -2.77
C LEU A 79 0.65 -22.67 -4.05
N GLY A 80 1.24 -22.19 -5.15
CA GLY A 80 1.33 -22.92 -6.43
C GLY A 80 2.33 -24.08 -6.40
N GLN A 81 3.38 -23.97 -5.59
CA GLN A 81 4.45 -24.97 -5.46
C GLN A 81 5.28 -25.14 -6.72
N GLY A 82 4.88 -26.00 -7.65
CA GLY A 82 5.71 -26.38 -8.79
C GLY A 82 4.86 -26.71 -10.00
N GLY A 83 5.11 -26.02 -11.10
CA GLY A 83 4.26 -26.05 -12.28
C GLY A 83 4.02 -24.65 -12.83
N ASP A 84 3.38 -24.54 -13.99
CA ASP A 84 2.96 -23.23 -14.51
C ASP A 84 1.53 -22.94 -14.00
N ASP A 85 1.41 -22.40 -12.80
CA ASP A 85 0.16 -22.30 -12.07
C ASP A 85 -0.61 -20.99 -12.34
N THR A 86 -1.89 -20.98 -11.97
CA THR A 86 -2.71 -19.76 -11.92
C THR A 86 -3.32 -19.61 -10.55
N LEU A 87 -2.95 -18.56 -9.83
CA LEU A 87 -3.42 -18.25 -8.48
C LEU A 87 -4.35 -17.04 -8.53
N ILE A 88 -5.55 -17.15 -7.98
CA ILE A 88 -6.59 -16.11 -7.96
C ILE A 88 -7.06 -15.90 -6.52
N GLY A 89 -6.69 -14.79 -5.89
CA GLY A 89 -7.02 -14.44 -4.50
C GLY A 89 -8.48 -14.02 -4.31
N GLY A 90 -8.96 -13.10 -5.14
CA GLY A 90 -10.33 -12.59 -5.10
C GLY A 90 -10.42 -11.27 -4.33
N ARG A 91 -11.23 -11.21 -3.27
CA ARG A 91 -11.34 -10.03 -2.41
C ARG A 91 -10.68 -10.32 -1.06
N GLY A 92 -9.92 -9.38 -0.55
CA GLY A 92 -9.22 -9.49 0.73
C GLY A 92 -7.75 -9.14 0.56
N ASP A 93 -6.99 -9.17 1.65
CA ASP A 93 -5.54 -9.00 1.57
C ASP A 93 -4.91 -10.41 1.46
N ASP A 94 -4.61 -10.83 0.23
CA ASP A 94 -4.18 -12.18 -0.08
C ASP A 94 -2.64 -12.32 -0.13
N VAL A 95 -2.15 -13.53 0.07
CA VAL A 95 -0.75 -13.91 -0.08
C VAL A 95 -0.65 -14.98 -1.15
N LEU A 96 -0.04 -14.63 -2.28
CA LEU A 96 0.12 -15.51 -3.44
C LEU A 96 1.61 -15.85 -3.60
N ILE A 97 1.94 -17.13 -3.43
CA ILE A 97 3.29 -17.67 -3.63
C ILE A 97 3.23 -18.61 -4.83
N GLY A 98 3.80 -18.17 -5.96
CA GLY A 98 3.81 -18.95 -7.22
C GLY A 98 4.59 -20.25 -7.03
N GLY A 99 5.90 -20.12 -6.84
CA GLY A 99 6.79 -21.25 -6.60
C GLY A 99 7.74 -21.46 -7.78
N GLU A 100 7.97 -22.71 -8.16
CA GLU A 100 8.74 -23.07 -9.34
C GLU A 100 7.84 -23.13 -10.57
N GLY A 101 8.25 -22.49 -11.67
CA GLY A 101 7.49 -22.50 -12.93
C GLY A 101 7.16 -21.08 -13.35
N ARG A 102 6.31 -20.93 -14.37
CA ARG A 102 5.85 -19.63 -14.87
C ARG A 102 4.40 -19.41 -14.46
N ASP A 103 4.24 -18.72 -13.35
CA ASP A 103 2.93 -18.58 -12.73
C ASP A 103 2.20 -17.31 -13.18
N VAL A 104 0.87 -17.37 -13.12
CA VAL A 104 -0.01 -16.22 -13.25
C VAL A 104 -0.64 -15.93 -11.89
N LEU A 105 -0.23 -14.83 -11.27
CA LEU A 105 -0.71 -14.43 -9.94
C LEU A 105 -1.69 -13.27 -10.06
N ARG A 106 -2.91 -13.47 -9.56
CA ARG A 106 -4.00 -12.50 -9.55
C ARG A 106 -4.52 -12.29 -8.14
N GLY A 107 -4.11 -11.22 -7.48
CA GLY A 107 -4.56 -10.90 -6.12
C GLY A 107 -6.03 -10.52 -6.12
N GLY A 108 -6.38 -9.44 -6.81
CA GLY A 108 -7.78 -9.06 -7.01
C GLY A 108 -8.05 -7.71 -6.37
N VAL A 109 -8.95 -7.65 -5.39
CA VAL A 109 -9.27 -6.41 -4.66
C VAL A 109 -8.78 -6.52 -3.23
N GLY A 110 -7.89 -5.62 -2.82
CA GLY A 110 -7.30 -5.58 -1.49
C GLY A 110 -5.85 -5.14 -1.53
N SER A 111 -5.10 -5.39 -0.48
CA SER A 111 -3.66 -5.14 -0.44
C SER A 111 -2.90 -6.45 -0.50
N ASP A 112 -2.68 -6.95 -1.71
CA ASP A 112 -2.14 -8.29 -1.92
C ASP A 112 -0.61 -8.35 -1.81
N THR A 113 -0.10 -9.52 -1.44
CA THR A 113 1.32 -9.80 -1.33
C THR A 113 1.70 -10.94 -2.26
N TYR A 114 2.60 -10.65 -3.19
CA TYR A 114 3.07 -11.60 -4.20
C TYR A 114 4.50 -12.03 -3.90
N VAL A 115 4.76 -13.33 -3.86
CA VAL A 115 6.12 -13.89 -3.88
C VAL A 115 6.32 -14.57 -5.22
N VAL A 116 7.18 -13.99 -6.06
CA VAL A 116 7.33 -14.36 -7.47
C VAL A 116 8.65 -15.07 -7.76
N GLY A 117 8.63 -15.92 -8.78
CA GLY A 117 9.75 -16.60 -9.41
C GLY A 117 10.07 -16.08 -10.82
N ASP A 118 10.92 -16.82 -11.53
CA ASP A 118 11.33 -16.49 -12.89
C ASP A 118 10.24 -16.83 -13.91
N GLY A 119 9.83 -15.84 -14.69
CA GLY A 119 8.83 -15.95 -15.74
C GLY A 119 7.40 -15.66 -15.28
N ASP A 120 7.22 -15.36 -13.99
CA ASP A 120 5.92 -15.06 -13.41
C ASP A 120 5.30 -13.77 -13.96
N VAL A 121 3.97 -13.78 -13.95
CA VAL A 121 3.13 -12.66 -14.36
C VAL A 121 2.22 -12.28 -13.21
N VAL A 122 2.36 -11.06 -12.73
CA VAL A 122 1.47 -10.46 -11.72
C VAL A 122 0.43 -9.59 -12.41
N GLN A 123 -0.84 -9.85 -12.12
CA GLN A 123 -1.97 -9.09 -12.61
C GLN A 123 -2.89 -8.74 -11.44
N ASP A 124 -2.89 -7.48 -11.06
CA ASP A 124 -3.67 -6.99 -9.93
C ASP A 124 -4.80 -6.07 -10.40
N ALA A 125 -6.03 -6.28 -9.92
CA ALA A 125 -7.19 -5.57 -10.44
C ALA A 125 -7.29 -4.12 -9.95
N ASP A 126 -6.81 -3.84 -8.73
CA ASP A 126 -6.80 -2.49 -8.16
C ASP A 126 -5.38 -1.88 -8.08
N ARG A 127 -4.36 -2.69 -8.36
CA ARG A 127 -2.92 -2.37 -8.38
C ARG A 127 -2.38 -2.02 -7.00
N ASN A 128 -3.04 -2.47 -5.94
CA ASN A 128 -2.65 -2.19 -4.57
C ASN A 128 -2.04 -3.45 -3.93
N GLY A 129 -0.85 -3.30 -3.34
CA GLY A 129 -0.13 -4.44 -2.79
C GLY A 129 1.37 -4.30 -2.89
N GLN A 130 2.06 -5.44 -2.92
CA GLN A 130 3.52 -5.50 -2.94
C GLN A 130 4.03 -6.82 -3.54
N ILE A 131 5.15 -6.72 -4.26
CA ILE A 131 5.83 -7.89 -4.83
C ILE A 131 7.17 -8.09 -4.13
N PHE A 132 7.45 -9.34 -3.78
CA PHE A 132 8.75 -9.80 -3.32
C PHE A 132 9.33 -10.76 -4.35
N TRP A 133 10.58 -10.52 -4.74
CA TRP A 133 11.32 -11.40 -5.62
C TRP A 133 12.68 -11.72 -4.99
N SER A 134 12.99 -13.01 -4.85
CA SER A 134 14.23 -13.48 -4.22
C SER A 134 14.46 -12.90 -2.81
N GLY A 135 13.39 -12.68 -2.04
CA GLY A 135 13.43 -12.09 -0.69
C GLY A 135 13.49 -10.55 -0.64
N HIS A 136 13.54 -9.88 -1.79
CA HIS A 136 13.61 -8.42 -1.88
C HIS A 136 12.26 -7.83 -2.31
N ARG A 137 11.78 -6.83 -1.58
CA ARG A 137 10.58 -6.07 -1.98
C ARG A 137 10.90 -5.21 -3.19
N LEU A 138 10.12 -5.36 -4.26
CA LEU A 138 10.23 -4.54 -5.45
C LEU A 138 9.58 -3.19 -5.17
N THR A 139 10.39 -2.13 -5.18
CA THR A 139 9.93 -0.75 -4.93
C THR A 139 10.13 0.16 -6.14
N GLY A 140 10.66 -0.39 -7.23
CA GLY A 140 11.01 0.35 -8.43
C GLY A 140 12.45 0.85 -8.42
N GLY A 141 12.71 1.90 -9.19
CA GLY A 141 14.07 2.28 -9.52
C GLY A 141 14.21 3.64 -10.16
N MET A 142 15.45 4.13 -10.20
CA MET A 142 15.80 5.37 -10.88
C MET A 142 16.58 5.05 -12.15
N ARG A 143 16.34 5.82 -13.20
CA ARG A 143 17.19 5.82 -14.38
C ARG A 143 18.42 6.68 -14.13
N GLN A 144 19.61 6.11 -14.32
CA GLN A 144 20.87 6.84 -14.32
C GLN A 144 21.21 7.35 -15.73
N ALA A 145 22.13 8.31 -15.84
CA ALA A 145 22.46 8.93 -17.13
C ALA A 145 23.18 7.95 -18.08
N GLU A 146 23.87 6.98 -17.50
CA GLU A 146 24.56 5.87 -18.15
C GLU A 146 23.64 4.71 -18.55
N ASP A 147 22.40 4.68 -18.05
CA ASP A 147 21.46 3.60 -18.33
C ASP A 147 20.80 3.78 -19.72
N PRO A 148 20.54 2.67 -20.44
CA PRO A 148 19.77 2.71 -21.66
C PRO A 148 18.41 3.40 -21.48
N ASP A 149 17.92 4.06 -22.53
CA ASP A 149 16.62 4.73 -22.48
C ASP A 149 15.50 3.75 -22.09
N GLY A 150 14.67 4.17 -21.13
CA GLY A 150 13.54 3.40 -20.61
C GLY A 150 13.93 2.22 -19.72
N VAL A 151 15.19 2.12 -19.30
CA VAL A 151 15.66 1.17 -18.28
C VAL A 151 15.92 1.93 -16.99
N PHE A 152 15.31 1.45 -15.91
CA PHE A 152 15.49 1.97 -14.55
C PHE A 152 16.13 0.90 -13.70
N ARG A 153 16.93 1.28 -12.71
CA ARG A 153 17.62 0.33 -11.84
C ARG A 153 17.18 0.53 -10.40
N SER A 154 16.97 -0.57 -9.66
CA SER A 154 16.71 -0.53 -8.23
C SER A 154 17.89 0.12 -7.49
N ALA A 155 17.62 0.69 -6.33
CA ALA A 155 18.65 1.36 -5.51
C ALA A 155 19.78 0.40 -5.06
N ASP A 156 19.46 -0.89 -4.89
CA ASP A 156 20.43 -1.96 -4.59
C ASP A 156 21.15 -2.52 -5.83
N GLY A 157 20.76 -2.08 -7.03
CA GLY A 157 21.34 -2.51 -8.29
C GLY A 157 20.94 -3.90 -8.76
N GLN A 158 20.15 -4.66 -7.98
CA GLN A 158 19.82 -6.07 -8.25
C GLN A 158 18.77 -6.26 -9.35
N HIS A 159 17.89 -5.26 -9.52
CA HIS A 159 16.76 -5.33 -10.43
C HIS A 159 16.81 -4.19 -11.44
N THR A 160 16.41 -4.49 -12.66
CA THR A 160 16.16 -3.53 -13.72
C THR A 160 14.68 -3.54 -14.05
N TYR A 161 14.16 -2.39 -14.41
CA TYR A 161 12.76 -2.17 -14.74
C TYR A 161 12.67 -1.55 -16.12
N ARG A 162 11.79 -2.08 -16.96
CA ARG A 162 11.60 -1.60 -18.32
C ARG A 162 10.13 -1.66 -18.69
N LEU A 163 9.60 -0.56 -19.19
CA LEU A 163 8.24 -0.52 -19.73
C LEU A 163 8.20 -1.20 -21.10
N GLN A 164 7.23 -2.10 -21.29
CA GLN A 164 6.94 -2.76 -22.55
C GLN A 164 5.45 -2.58 -22.86
N GLY A 165 5.11 -1.47 -23.53
CA GLY A 165 3.72 -1.09 -23.73
C GLY A 165 3.08 -0.63 -22.43
N ALA A 166 2.00 -1.30 -22.01
CA ALA A 166 1.36 -1.07 -20.71
C ALA A 166 1.96 -1.93 -19.58
N ASP A 167 2.80 -2.91 -19.92
CA ASP A 167 3.36 -3.84 -18.94
C ASP A 167 4.71 -3.33 -18.42
N LEU A 168 5.04 -3.70 -17.19
CA LEU A 168 6.36 -3.50 -16.61
C LEU A 168 7.11 -4.83 -16.58
N LEU A 169 8.22 -4.89 -17.31
CA LEU A 169 9.16 -5.99 -17.26
C LEU A 169 10.24 -5.70 -16.21
N ILE A 170 10.42 -6.62 -15.28
CA ILE A 170 11.42 -6.52 -14.20
C ILE A 170 12.42 -7.65 -14.43
N GLY A 171 13.69 -7.32 -14.56
CA GLY A 171 14.75 -8.31 -14.81
C GLY A 171 15.86 -8.24 -13.77
N ASN A 172 16.58 -9.34 -13.59
CA ASN A 172 17.78 -9.38 -12.75
C ASN A 172 19.06 -9.62 -13.58
N GLU A 173 20.22 -9.61 -12.93
CA GLU A 173 21.51 -9.83 -13.60
C GLU A 173 21.68 -11.25 -14.19
N GLN A 174 20.87 -12.21 -13.74
CA GLN A 174 20.87 -13.59 -14.23
C GLN A 174 20.06 -13.77 -15.53
N GLY A 175 19.39 -12.70 -15.99
CA GLY A 175 18.53 -12.72 -17.18
C GLY A 175 17.14 -13.29 -16.93
N GLN A 176 16.77 -13.51 -15.68
CA GLN A 176 15.42 -13.91 -15.27
C GLN A 176 14.49 -12.70 -15.32
N THR A 177 13.19 -12.95 -15.45
CA THR A 177 12.20 -11.87 -15.66
C THR A 177 10.90 -12.11 -14.93
N VAL A 178 10.34 -11.04 -14.35
CA VAL A 178 8.96 -10.96 -13.84
C VAL A 178 8.21 -9.91 -14.64
N THR A 179 6.94 -10.15 -14.94
CA THR A 179 6.08 -9.19 -15.64
C THR A 179 4.96 -8.70 -14.72
N VAL A 180 4.77 -7.38 -14.63
CA VAL A 180 3.57 -6.78 -14.03
C VAL A 180 2.69 -6.24 -15.14
N LYS A 181 1.45 -6.75 -15.22
CA LYS A 181 0.48 -6.34 -16.23
C LYS A 181 -0.15 -5.00 -15.92
N ASP A 182 -0.44 -4.22 -16.97
CA ASP A 182 -1.16 -2.95 -16.90
C ASP A 182 -0.60 -1.99 -15.83
N TYR A 183 0.72 -1.85 -15.82
CA TYR A 183 1.45 -1.06 -14.86
C TYR A 183 1.19 0.44 -15.02
N HIS A 184 0.91 1.08 -13.89
CA HIS A 184 0.93 2.54 -13.71
C HIS A 184 1.94 2.93 -12.62
N PRO A 185 2.50 4.14 -12.65
CA PRO A 185 3.36 4.62 -11.56
C PRO A 185 2.72 4.41 -10.18
N GLY A 186 3.43 3.73 -9.28
CA GLY A 186 2.96 3.39 -7.94
C GLY A 186 2.22 2.05 -7.83
N SER A 187 1.93 1.37 -8.95
CA SER A 187 1.27 0.04 -8.92
C SER A 187 2.09 -0.93 -8.08
N LEU A 188 1.45 -1.60 -7.14
CA LEU A 188 2.06 -2.57 -6.23
C LEU A 188 3.25 -1.99 -5.45
N GLY A 189 3.23 -0.67 -5.21
CA GLY A 189 4.30 0.05 -4.52
C GLY A 189 5.59 0.22 -5.33
N ILE A 190 5.53 0.04 -6.65
CA ILE A 190 6.67 0.18 -7.57
C ILE A 190 6.65 1.56 -8.23
N GLU A 191 7.72 2.35 -8.02
CA GLU A 191 7.87 3.68 -8.61
C GLU A 191 9.10 3.78 -9.52
N LEU A 192 8.93 4.34 -10.72
CA LEU A 192 10.01 4.59 -11.68
C LEU A 192 10.27 6.09 -11.78
N GLY A 193 11.52 6.51 -11.56
CA GLY A 193 11.93 7.92 -11.55
C GLY A 193 13.19 8.20 -12.39
N GLU A 194 13.45 9.46 -12.70
CA GLU A 194 14.68 9.89 -13.36
C GLU A 194 15.66 10.55 -12.39
N ALA A 195 16.94 10.17 -12.44
CA ALA A 195 17.98 10.85 -11.69
C ALA A 195 18.20 12.26 -12.24
N ARG A 196 17.95 13.30 -11.42
CA ARG A 196 18.21 14.69 -11.81
C ARG A 196 19.71 14.92 -12.03
N VAL A 197 20.09 15.27 -13.25
CA VAL A 197 21.43 15.80 -13.58
C VAL A 197 21.63 17.11 -12.81
N ARG A 198 22.56 17.12 -11.85
CA ARG A 198 23.07 18.37 -11.27
C ARG A 198 23.94 19.07 -12.31
N ASN A 199 23.33 19.89 -13.16
CA ASN A 199 24.09 20.87 -13.95
C ASN A 199 24.40 22.06 -13.05
N ASP A 200 25.60 22.01 -12.47
CA ASP A 200 26.27 23.12 -11.82
C ASP A 200 26.72 24.10 -12.93
N THR A 201 25.95 25.15 -13.20
CA THR A 201 26.42 26.39 -13.82
C THR A 201 25.38 27.49 -13.63
N GLY A 202 25.82 28.58 -13.00
CA GLY A 202 24.97 29.60 -12.43
C GLY A 202 24.26 30.54 -13.41
N ALA A 203 23.22 31.15 -12.83
CA ALA A 203 22.54 32.41 -13.18
C ALA A 203 21.61 32.38 -14.41
N THR A 204 20.31 32.68 -14.26
CA THR A 204 19.85 33.94 -13.65
C THR A 204 18.50 33.76 -12.94
N GLU A 205 18.49 34.15 -11.67
CA GLU A 205 17.33 34.27 -10.79
C GLU A 205 16.39 35.42 -11.20
N LEU A 206 15.09 35.29 -10.93
CA LEU A 206 14.33 36.40 -10.39
C LEU A 206 13.79 36.00 -9.02
N ASN A 207 14.47 36.56 -8.04
CA ASN A 207 14.32 36.38 -6.60
C ASN A 207 13.30 37.41 -6.09
N VAL A 208 12.30 36.98 -5.31
CA VAL A 208 11.72 37.83 -4.25
C VAL A 208 11.56 37.00 -2.98
N ASN A 209 12.67 36.97 -2.24
CA ASN A 209 12.81 37.18 -0.80
C ASN A 209 12.15 36.21 0.21
N GLN A 210 13.02 35.30 0.67
CA GLN A 210 13.44 35.11 2.06
C GLN A 210 12.38 35.17 3.17
N GLN A 211 12.02 34.00 3.70
CA GLN A 211 12.08 33.78 5.15
C GLN A 211 13.06 32.63 5.44
N GLN A 212 14.06 32.96 6.25
CA GLN A 212 15.19 32.14 6.63
C GLN A 212 14.79 31.07 7.64
N GLY A 213 15.33 29.87 7.46
CA GLY A 213 15.61 28.90 8.53
C GLY A 213 14.52 27.88 8.85
N GLN A 214 14.45 26.77 8.11
CA GLN A 214 14.07 25.42 8.60
C GLN A 214 14.24 24.37 7.47
N PRO A 215 14.66 23.14 7.78
CA PRO A 215 15.11 22.16 6.79
C PRO A 215 13.96 21.65 5.90
N ASP A 216 14.20 21.67 4.59
CA ASP A 216 13.60 20.85 3.52
C ASP A 216 12.12 20.43 3.68
N ARG A 217 11.21 21.32 3.25
CA ARG A 217 9.80 21.00 3.01
C ARG A 217 9.64 20.17 1.74
N VAL A 218 9.87 18.88 1.89
CA VAL A 218 9.43 17.86 0.95
C VAL A 218 7.90 17.74 1.08
N GLY A 219 7.13 17.98 0.01
CA GLY A 219 5.66 17.88 0.03
C GLY A 219 5.14 16.43 0.14
N PRO A 220 3.83 16.21 0.38
CA PRO A 220 3.25 14.88 0.56
C PRO A 220 3.27 14.01 -0.70
N ASP A 221 3.65 14.56 -1.85
CA ASP A 221 3.97 13.79 -3.06
C ASP A 221 5.21 12.93 -2.93
N ASN A 222 6.12 13.29 -2.03
CA ASN A 222 7.32 12.50 -1.84
C ASN A 222 7.00 11.27 -0.97
N PRO A 223 7.43 10.07 -1.38
CA PRO A 223 7.27 8.86 -0.60
C PRO A 223 7.84 8.92 0.83
N ALA A 224 8.89 9.72 1.05
CA ALA A 224 9.49 9.93 2.37
C ALA A 224 8.65 10.84 3.28
N HIS A 225 7.61 11.50 2.76
CA HIS A 225 6.74 12.33 3.57
C HIS A 225 5.81 11.44 4.43
N PRO A 226 5.67 11.71 5.74
CA PRO A 226 4.89 10.86 6.67
C PRO A 226 3.40 10.74 6.34
N ASN A 227 2.88 11.53 5.40
CA ASN A 227 1.49 11.47 4.96
C ASN A 227 1.33 11.10 3.49
N HIS A 228 2.39 10.65 2.84
CA HIS A 228 2.34 10.19 1.45
C HIS A 228 1.35 9.03 1.28
N ALA A 229 1.46 7.99 2.12
CA ALA A 229 0.53 6.85 2.10
C ALA A 229 -0.94 7.29 2.27
N MET A 230 -1.18 8.26 3.14
CA MET A 230 -2.52 8.81 3.38
C MET A 230 -3.04 9.63 2.18
N LEU A 231 -2.16 10.36 1.50
CA LEU A 231 -2.51 11.07 0.26
C LEU A 231 -2.94 10.08 -0.82
N LEU A 232 -2.24 8.94 -0.95
CA LEU A 232 -2.58 7.90 -1.92
C LEU A 232 -3.95 7.27 -1.61
N GLN A 233 -4.24 6.97 -0.34
CA GLN A 233 -5.55 6.46 0.08
C GLN A 233 -6.69 7.43 -0.25
N ILE A 234 -6.44 8.74 -0.09
CA ILE A 234 -7.42 9.77 -0.43
C ILE A 234 -7.61 9.86 -1.96
N ARG A 235 -6.52 9.87 -2.73
CA ARG A 235 -6.57 9.94 -4.20
C ARG A 235 -7.36 8.77 -4.78
N ASP A 236 -7.07 7.56 -4.33
CA ASP A 236 -7.77 6.34 -4.72
C ASP A 236 -9.27 6.41 -4.38
N GLY A 237 -9.61 6.86 -3.17
CA GLY A 237 -11.01 7.08 -2.78
C GLY A 237 -11.74 8.12 -3.63
N VAL A 238 -11.09 9.25 -3.94
CA VAL A 238 -11.64 10.30 -4.83
C VAL A 238 -11.80 9.78 -6.25
N GLN A 239 -10.83 9.01 -6.75
CA GLN A 239 -10.88 8.42 -8.08
C GLN A 239 -12.02 7.40 -8.21
N ARG A 240 -12.26 6.57 -7.20
CA ARG A 240 -13.43 5.67 -7.17
C ARG A 240 -14.75 6.43 -7.25
N LEU A 241 -14.88 7.53 -6.50
CA LEU A 241 -16.08 8.38 -6.53
C LEU A 241 -16.24 9.06 -7.91
N GLY A 242 -15.14 9.50 -8.51
CA GLY A 242 -15.10 10.03 -9.87
C GLY A 242 -15.61 9.00 -10.89
N ASN A 243 -15.09 7.77 -10.83
CA ASN A 243 -15.51 6.68 -11.73
C ASN A 243 -17.01 6.34 -11.59
N GLN A 244 -17.56 6.39 -10.37
CA GLN A 244 -19.00 6.15 -10.13
C GLN A 244 -19.90 7.27 -10.68
N THR A 245 -19.37 8.49 -10.75
CA THR A 245 -20.13 9.69 -11.17
C THR A 245 -19.80 10.13 -12.60
N GLY A 246 -18.85 9.46 -13.27
CA GLY A 246 -18.37 9.81 -14.60
C GLY A 246 -17.46 11.04 -14.64
N VAL A 247 -16.91 11.46 -13.50
CA VAL A 247 -15.98 12.59 -13.40
C VAL A 247 -14.55 12.07 -13.45
N PRO A 248 -13.73 12.46 -14.45
CA PRO A 248 -12.33 12.03 -14.55
C PRO A 248 -11.48 12.69 -13.46
N PHE A 249 -10.43 12.00 -13.03
CA PHE A 249 -9.47 12.55 -12.08
C PHE A 249 -8.61 13.63 -12.77
N ASP A 250 -8.73 14.87 -12.32
CA ASP A 250 -8.11 16.07 -12.89
C ASP A 250 -7.39 16.92 -11.82
N GLU A 251 -6.87 18.09 -12.19
CA GLU A 251 -6.21 19.00 -11.25
C GLU A 251 -7.14 19.46 -10.10
N ASN A 252 -8.46 19.56 -10.33
CA ASN A 252 -9.40 19.92 -9.28
C ASN A 252 -9.60 18.78 -8.28
N SER A 253 -9.60 17.54 -8.78
CA SER A 253 -9.61 16.31 -7.98
C SER A 253 -8.35 16.24 -7.11
N GLU A 254 -7.20 16.64 -7.64
CA GLU A 254 -5.95 16.73 -6.88
C GLU A 254 -6.01 17.81 -5.77
N ARG A 255 -6.52 19.01 -6.07
CA ARG A 255 -6.74 20.07 -5.05
C ARG A 255 -7.70 19.63 -3.95
N LEU A 256 -8.74 18.88 -4.32
CA LEU A 256 -9.67 18.25 -3.38
C LEU A 256 -8.94 17.26 -2.46
N CYS A 257 -8.09 16.40 -3.02
CA CYS A 257 -7.29 15.43 -2.26
C CYS A 257 -6.36 16.13 -1.26
N ARG A 258 -5.67 17.18 -1.69
CA ARG A 258 -4.74 17.95 -0.82
C ARG A 258 -5.45 18.62 0.34
N SER A 259 -6.59 19.24 0.04
CA SER A 259 -7.40 19.90 1.05
C SER A 259 -7.95 18.89 2.06
N LEU A 260 -8.40 17.73 1.58
CA LEU A 260 -8.88 16.65 2.45
C LEU A 260 -7.76 16.05 3.30
N LEU A 261 -6.56 15.87 2.75
CA LEU A 261 -5.38 15.41 3.49
C LEU A 261 -5.00 16.36 4.62
N ALA A 262 -4.97 17.67 4.34
CA ALA A 262 -4.74 18.67 5.38
C ALA A 262 -5.81 18.59 6.48
N ALA A 263 -7.08 18.45 6.10
CA ALA A 263 -8.19 18.30 7.07
C ALA A 263 -8.12 17.01 7.88
N CYS A 264 -7.49 15.95 7.38
CA CYS A 264 -7.26 14.71 8.14
C CYS A 264 -6.28 14.91 9.29
N LYS A 265 -5.37 15.89 9.18
CA LYS A 265 -4.40 16.24 10.24
C LYS A 265 -4.86 17.40 11.10
N ASP A 266 -5.61 18.33 10.52
CA ASP A 266 -6.18 19.49 11.22
C ASP A 266 -7.69 19.57 10.96
N ASN A 267 -8.46 18.94 11.83
CA ASN A 267 -9.92 18.92 11.84
C ASN A 267 -10.53 19.82 12.92
N ARG A 268 -9.77 20.80 13.46
CA ARG A 268 -10.24 21.70 14.53
C ARG A 268 -11.49 22.49 14.15
N ASP A 269 -11.59 22.90 12.89
CA ASP A 269 -12.75 23.62 12.36
C ASP A 269 -14.05 22.79 12.39
N GLN A 270 -13.94 21.46 12.55
CA GLN A 270 -15.08 20.56 12.66
C GLN A 270 -15.64 20.50 14.08
N TYR A 271 -14.87 20.96 15.07
CA TYR A 271 -15.18 20.89 16.51
C TYR A 271 -14.84 22.20 17.25
N PRO A 272 -15.40 23.36 16.82
CA PRO A 272 -15.02 24.67 17.34
C PRO A 272 -15.30 24.88 18.84
N ASP A 273 -16.24 24.11 19.40
CA ASP A 273 -16.72 24.27 20.78
C ASP A 273 -16.11 23.25 21.78
N VAL A 274 -15.15 22.42 21.35
CA VAL A 274 -14.53 21.39 22.21
C VAL A 274 -13.31 21.96 22.93
N SER A 275 -13.44 22.21 24.24
CA SER A 275 -12.31 22.58 25.09
C SER A 275 -11.39 21.38 25.34
N GLY A 276 -10.08 21.56 25.14
CA GLY A 276 -9.09 20.48 25.29
C GLY A 276 -8.91 19.59 24.05
N TYR A 277 -9.20 20.12 22.85
CA TYR A 277 -8.99 19.41 21.59
C TYR A 277 -7.53 18.99 21.41
N SER A 278 -7.26 17.68 21.45
CA SER A 278 -5.97 17.10 21.10
C SER A 278 -5.87 16.94 19.59
N MET A 279 -4.87 17.53 18.95
CA MET A 279 -4.64 17.32 17.52
C MET A 279 -4.10 15.92 17.27
N SER A 280 -3.17 15.45 18.11
CA SER A 280 -2.62 14.10 18.01
C SER A 280 -3.65 12.98 18.21
N GLY A 281 -4.65 13.19 19.07
CA GLY A 281 -5.70 12.19 19.34
C GLY A 281 -6.83 12.16 18.31
N ASN A 282 -7.06 13.25 17.57
CA ASN A 282 -8.16 13.37 16.61
C ASN A 282 -7.70 13.39 15.14
N ALA A 283 -6.38 13.51 14.89
CA ALA A 283 -5.82 13.39 13.57
C ALA A 283 -5.92 11.94 13.08
N LEU A 284 -6.39 11.77 11.84
CA LEU A 284 -6.43 10.46 11.21
C LEU A 284 -5.00 10.01 10.92
N THR A 285 -4.70 8.74 11.16
CA THR A 285 -3.41 8.10 10.84
C THR A 285 -3.44 7.39 9.49
N ARG A 286 -4.63 7.02 9.03
CA ARG A 286 -4.91 6.45 7.70
C ARG A 286 -6.32 6.81 7.25
N VAL A 287 -6.65 6.56 5.98
CA VAL A 287 -7.99 6.72 5.42
C VAL A 287 -8.44 5.36 4.89
N ASP A 288 -9.48 4.80 5.51
CA ASP A 288 -10.06 3.51 5.13
C ASP A 288 -11.18 3.70 4.08
N HIS A 289 -11.92 4.82 4.18
CA HIS A 289 -13.00 5.15 3.24
C HIS A 289 -13.00 6.64 2.88
N VAL A 290 -13.30 6.92 1.60
CA VAL A 290 -13.64 8.26 1.12
C VAL A 290 -15.09 8.24 0.65
N VAL A 291 -15.92 9.13 1.21
CA VAL A 291 -17.36 9.17 0.94
C VAL A 291 -17.76 10.56 0.48
N ALA A 292 -18.52 10.66 -0.61
CA ALA A 292 -19.12 11.92 -1.05
C ALA A 292 -20.49 12.14 -0.39
N GLY A 293 -20.69 13.31 0.18
CA GLY A 293 -22.00 13.87 0.50
C GLY A 293 -22.41 14.95 -0.52
N PRO A 294 -23.54 15.64 -0.30
CA PRO A 294 -24.09 16.60 -1.26
C PRO A 294 -23.16 17.77 -1.62
N GLU A 295 -22.40 18.27 -0.64
CA GLU A 295 -21.48 19.42 -0.82
C GLU A 295 -20.10 19.20 -0.18
N ARG A 296 -19.89 18.01 0.42
CA ARG A 296 -18.71 17.71 1.24
C ARG A 296 -18.19 16.34 0.88
N ILE A 297 -16.87 16.18 0.97
CA ILE A 297 -16.21 14.89 0.91
C ILE A 297 -15.66 14.53 2.29
N PHE A 298 -15.77 13.26 2.66
CA PHE A 298 -15.39 12.74 3.96
C PHE A 298 -14.27 11.72 3.80
N ALA A 299 -13.20 11.86 4.59
CA ALA A 299 -12.23 10.82 4.84
C ALA A 299 -12.56 10.17 6.19
N VAL A 300 -12.63 8.84 6.22
CA VAL A 300 -13.01 8.07 7.40
C VAL A 300 -11.94 7.05 7.72
N GLN A 301 -11.59 6.96 8.99
CA GLN A 301 -10.77 5.91 9.57
C GLN A 301 -11.64 5.04 10.49
N GLY A 302 -11.66 3.74 10.22
CA GLY A 302 -12.56 2.77 10.84
C GLY A 302 -13.75 2.41 9.96
N ALA A 303 -14.55 1.47 10.43
CA ALA A 303 -15.76 1.05 9.72
C ALA A 303 -16.82 2.15 9.74
N LEU A 304 -17.52 2.35 8.62
CA LEU A 304 -18.56 3.39 8.47
C LEU A 304 -19.68 3.32 9.53
N ASN A 305 -19.91 2.12 10.09
CA ASN A 305 -20.94 1.85 11.10
C ASN A 305 -20.42 1.90 12.54
N ASP A 306 -19.14 2.23 12.74
CA ASP A 306 -18.53 2.31 14.07
C ASP A 306 -18.71 3.74 14.65
N PRO A 307 -19.35 3.92 15.82
CA PRO A 307 -19.44 5.22 16.47
C PRO A 307 -18.09 5.79 16.91
N ALA A 308 -17.04 4.97 17.01
CA ALA A 308 -15.68 5.39 17.33
C ALA A 308 -14.84 5.77 16.10
N GLN A 309 -15.42 5.78 14.89
CA GLN A 309 -14.71 6.18 13.67
C GLN A 309 -14.21 7.63 13.76
N LEU A 310 -12.97 7.85 13.30
CA LEU A 310 -12.45 9.21 13.10
C LEU A 310 -12.82 9.66 11.69
N ARG A 311 -13.25 10.91 11.55
CA ARG A 311 -13.58 11.47 10.25
C ARG A 311 -13.06 12.88 10.09
N ALA A 312 -12.69 13.21 8.87
CA ALA A 312 -12.42 14.56 8.44
C ALA A 312 -13.23 14.87 7.18
N HIS A 313 -13.56 16.13 6.95
CA HIS A 313 -14.29 16.52 5.76
C HIS A 313 -13.89 17.90 5.27
N VAL A 314 -14.07 18.12 3.96
CA VAL A 314 -13.90 19.44 3.34
C VAL A 314 -15.09 19.75 2.43
N PRO A 315 -15.51 21.02 2.32
CA PRO A 315 -16.45 21.46 1.29
C PRO A 315 -15.82 21.30 -0.09
N VAL A 316 -16.50 20.62 -1.01
CA VAL A 316 -15.94 20.27 -2.33
C VAL A 316 -15.58 21.54 -3.12
N GLN A 317 -16.45 22.54 -3.11
CA GLN A 317 -16.26 23.78 -3.89
C GLN A 317 -15.10 24.63 -3.38
N GLU A 318 -14.90 24.69 -2.05
CA GLU A 318 -13.77 25.39 -1.43
C GLU A 318 -12.46 24.63 -1.69
N ALA A 319 -12.48 23.31 -1.55
CA ALA A 319 -11.31 22.47 -1.74
C ALA A 319 -10.79 22.49 -3.19
N MET A 320 -11.67 22.54 -4.19
CA MET A 320 -11.26 22.68 -5.60
C MET A 320 -10.65 24.05 -5.92
N GLN A 321 -11.04 25.10 -5.18
CA GLN A 321 -10.52 26.46 -5.35
C GLN A 321 -9.24 26.73 -4.55
N THR A 322 -8.92 25.86 -3.59
CA THR A 322 -7.74 26.01 -2.73
C THR A 322 -6.48 25.57 -3.49
N PRO A 323 -5.45 26.44 -3.65
CA PRO A 323 -4.18 26.06 -4.25
C PRO A 323 -3.48 24.93 -3.49
N ILE A 324 -2.78 24.05 -4.21
CA ILE A 324 -2.08 22.89 -3.62
C ILE A 324 -1.07 23.35 -2.55
N GLU A 325 -0.35 24.43 -2.82
CA GLU A 325 0.66 24.99 -1.91
C GLU A 325 0.05 25.46 -0.58
N GLN A 326 -1.19 25.97 -0.63
CA GLN A 326 -1.90 26.41 0.57
C GLN A 326 -2.33 25.21 1.42
N SER A 327 -2.80 24.13 0.79
CA SER A 327 -3.16 22.89 1.48
C SER A 327 -1.93 22.17 2.06
N ASP A 328 -0.82 22.13 1.32
CA ASP A 328 0.44 21.54 1.79
C ASP A 328 1.07 22.35 2.93
N ALA A 329 0.94 23.69 2.91
CA ALA A 329 1.35 24.53 4.02
C ALA A 329 0.52 24.27 5.29
N LYS A 330 -0.80 24.09 5.16
CA LYS A 330 -1.68 23.70 6.28
C LYS A 330 -1.29 22.33 6.84
N LEU A 331 -1.04 21.36 5.97
CA LEU A 331 -0.58 20.02 6.35
C LEU A 331 0.75 20.06 7.13
N GLY A 332 1.71 20.86 6.66
CA GLY A 332 3.00 21.04 7.33
C GLY A 332 2.86 21.61 8.75
N VAL A 333 2.00 22.63 8.92
CA VAL A 333 1.70 23.21 10.25
C VAL A 333 1.03 22.17 11.16
N ALA A 334 0.08 21.39 10.63
CA ALA A 334 -0.61 20.34 11.39
C ALA A 334 0.36 19.26 11.89
N ASN A 335 1.25 18.77 11.02
CA ASN A 335 2.25 17.76 11.38
C ASN A 335 3.22 18.24 12.45
N GLN A 336 3.67 19.50 12.37
CA GLN A 336 4.54 20.10 13.38
C GLN A 336 3.83 20.18 14.74
N ALA A 337 2.58 20.61 14.76
CA ALA A 337 1.79 20.72 15.99
C ALA A 337 1.49 19.34 16.61
N ILE A 338 1.14 18.33 15.80
CA ILE A 338 0.96 16.94 16.28
C ILE A 338 2.24 16.40 16.89
N SER A 339 3.39 16.61 16.24
CA SER A 339 4.69 16.15 16.72
C SER A 339 5.10 16.81 18.04
N GLN A 340 4.82 18.11 18.20
CA GLN A 340 5.05 18.84 19.45
C GLN A 340 4.16 18.32 20.58
N GLU A 341 2.90 18.03 20.31
CA GLU A 341 1.96 17.49 21.30
C GLU A 341 2.39 16.10 21.79
N LEU A 342 2.79 15.21 20.86
CA LEU A 342 3.31 13.88 21.17
C LEU A 342 4.60 13.95 22.01
N ALA A 343 5.52 14.86 21.68
CA ALA A 343 6.76 15.04 22.44
C ALA A 343 6.48 15.52 23.88
N LEU A 344 5.53 16.45 24.07
CA LEU A 344 5.12 16.94 25.39
C LEU A 344 4.42 15.84 26.20
N ALA A 345 3.61 14.99 25.56
CA ALA A 345 2.98 13.84 26.21
C ALA A 345 4.03 12.84 26.70
N GLN A 346 5.00 12.48 25.86
CA GLN A 346 6.12 11.59 26.22
C GLN A 346 6.96 12.15 27.39
N GLN A 347 7.26 13.45 27.40
CA GLN A 347 7.98 14.08 28.51
C GLN A 347 7.19 14.06 29.82
N ARG A 348 5.87 14.26 29.78
CA ARG A 348 5.01 14.14 30.95
C ARG A 348 4.96 12.71 31.50
N GLU A 349 4.90 11.72 30.63
CA GLU A 349 4.94 10.30 31.04
C GLU A 349 6.28 9.93 31.66
N MET A 350 7.40 10.34 31.07
CA MET A 350 8.73 10.12 31.65
C MET A 350 8.88 10.78 33.01
N SER A 351 8.39 12.02 33.17
CA SER A 351 8.41 12.74 34.46
C SER A 351 7.53 12.06 35.51
N ARG A 352 6.42 11.44 35.10
CA ARG A 352 5.51 10.70 36.00
C ARG A 352 6.10 9.35 36.43
N SER A 353 6.86 8.69 35.55
CA SER A 353 7.56 7.42 35.84
C SER A 353 8.79 7.59 36.74
N GLN A 354 9.34 8.81 36.83
CA GLN A 354 10.47 9.17 37.69
C GLN A 354 10.06 9.78 39.03
N ALA A 355 8.75 9.96 39.29
CA ALA A 355 8.28 10.43 40.59
C ALA A 355 8.50 9.33 41.64
N PRO A 356 9.32 9.55 42.68
CA PRO A 356 9.54 8.55 43.71
C PRO A 356 8.21 8.24 44.42
N SER A 357 7.93 6.95 44.59
CA SER A 357 6.92 6.44 45.50
C SER A 357 7.18 7.02 46.89
N ILE A 358 6.42 8.05 47.27
CA ILE A 358 6.41 8.54 48.65
C ILE A 358 5.70 7.46 49.47
N GLY A 359 6.50 6.63 50.15
CA GLY A 359 6.06 5.74 51.22
C GLY A 359 5.88 6.49 52.53
#